data_AF-A0A0C3Q143-F1
#
_entry.id   AF-A0A0C3Q143-F1
#
_cell.length_a   1.000
_cell.length_b   1.000
_cell.length_c   1.000
_cell.angle_alpha   90.00
_cell.angle_beta   90.00
_cell.angle_gamma   90.00
#
_symmetry.space_group_name_H-M   'P 1'
#
loop_
_entity.id
_entity.type
_entity.pdbx_description
1 polymer ?
#
loop_
_entity_poly.entity_id
_entity_poly.type
_entity_poly.pdbx_seq_one_letter_code
_entity_poly.pdbx_strand_id
1 'polypeptide(L)'
;QITATLQEFLGASPPKNPKGLKRRVYELAENVITLFWCLSETSNKALSAINDAKLTPFLMAFLMSRDKIPLNTVLAAAQCLYVLSDDNDPTANFIRKTQAYTSCLLGIVASVEADNSTDSANAMAIDKPTDSEKRMSLKVLACGILKNISPLPTIGPTPPEDLDKKITLPLLISLLDYSPQNAATRVQELRTAETVSRHPCCVNDSIPKPDHKSETELELESIESQLRTLTLALEVLTGVCANLPDPEPEVVEEIDMDDEDNDDEVIEEEPEQKYTPATSQTDSLSLIATLTRPLLLLARPTALSFPQSSAPPIHPPTTSALGTIHVRALECLNNLFLGIHTEQGQLPEGAAKQATEVWKDVWSVLAAVGKQAEWTVGSGAEVRKEMWEIGVGVLWGLARIGKGELANAEEVSALIEFCDWTNDEMIKVKCIGTLGCL
;
A
#
# COMPACT_ATOMS: atom_id res chain seq x y z
N GLN A 1 4.67 -37.04 4.57
CA GLN A 1 5.06 -36.65 3.18
C GLN A 1 6.43 -35.98 3.12
N ILE A 2 6.73 -34.98 3.94
CA ILE A 2 8.06 -34.30 4.00
C ILE A 2 9.22 -35.29 4.20
N THR A 3 9.09 -36.23 5.15
CA THR A 3 10.11 -37.27 5.43
C THR A 3 10.37 -38.20 4.24
N ALA A 4 9.34 -38.53 3.46
CA ALA A 4 9.48 -39.36 2.26
C ALA A 4 10.18 -38.59 1.12
N THR A 5 9.90 -37.30 0.97
CA THR A 5 10.59 -36.42 0.00
C THR A 5 12.06 -36.23 0.36
N LEU A 6 12.40 -36.03 1.64
CA LEU A 6 13.78 -35.95 2.10
C LEU A 6 14.54 -37.26 1.88
N GLN A 7 13.91 -38.42 2.12
CA GLN A 7 14.52 -39.73 1.85
C GLN A 7 14.72 -40.00 0.35
N GLU A 8 13.80 -39.52 -0.52
CA GLU A 8 13.95 -39.60 -1.98
C GLU A 8 15.05 -38.65 -2.49
N PHE A 9 15.27 -37.51 -1.84
CA PHE A 9 16.33 -36.55 -2.16
C PHE A 9 17.71 -36.96 -1.63
N LEU A 10 17.76 -37.57 -0.44
CA LEU A 10 18.99 -38.05 0.21
C LEU A 10 19.41 -39.46 -0.25
N GLY A 11 18.53 -40.18 -0.94
CA GLY A 11 18.83 -41.48 -1.52
C GLY A 11 19.80 -41.37 -2.71
N ALA A 12 20.79 -42.26 -2.80
CA ALA A 12 21.82 -42.27 -3.83
C ALA A 12 21.34 -42.64 -5.27
N SER A 13 20.02 -42.71 -5.52
CA SER A 13 19.44 -43.07 -6.81
C SER A 13 18.72 -41.87 -7.44
N PRO A 14 18.80 -41.68 -8.78
CA PRO A 14 18.10 -40.59 -9.44
C PRO A 14 16.58 -40.70 -9.20
N PRO A 15 15.89 -39.58 -8.97
CA PRO A 15 14.49 -39.60 -8.54
C PRO A 15 13.59 -40.18 -9.64
N LYS A 16 12.70 -41.09 -9.24
CA LYS A 16 11.79 -41.79 -10.16
C LYS A 16 10.77 -40.85 -10.82
N ASN A 17 10.50 -39.68 -10.21
CA ASN A 17 9.66 -38.62 -10.78
C ASN A 17 10.30 -37.24 -10.58
N PRO A 18 11.20 -36.81 -11.49
CA PRO A 18 11.91 -35.53 -11.34
C PRO A 18 10.99 -34.31 -11.43
N LYS A 19 9.88 -34.38 -12.18
CA LYS A 19 8.90 -33.29 -12.26
C LYS A 19 8.11 -33.13 -10.97
N GLY A 20 7.65 -34.25 -10.40
CA GLY A 20 6.95 -34.27 -9.10
C GLY A 20 7.85 -33.82 -7.95
N LEU A 21 9.13 -34.21 -7.97
CA LEU A 21 10.12 -33.77 -6.99
C LEU A 21 10.37 -32.25 -7.07
N LYS A 22 10.58 -31.71 -8.28
CA LYS A 22 10.75 -30.26 -8.49
C LYS A 22 9.56 -29.47 -7.93
N ARG A 23 8.34 -29.89 -8.25
CA ARG A 23 7.12 -29.25 -7.72
C ARG A 23 7.11 -29.24 -6.19
N ARG A 24 7.39 -30.37 -5.55
CA ARG A 24 7.43 -30.48 -4.07
C ARG A 24 8.53 -29.63 -3.43
N VAL A 25 9.67 -29.47 -4.10
CA VAL A 25 10.76 -28.60 -3.63
C VAL A 25 10.31 -27.13 -3.65
N TYR A 26 9.62 -26.69 -4.69
CA TYR A 26 9.08 -25.33 -4.75
C TYR A 26 7.96 -25.10 -3.74
N GLU A 27 7.05 -26.07 -3.56
CA GLU A 27 6.02 -26.01 -2.51
C GLU A 27 6.64 -25.95 -1.10
N LEU A 28 7.72 -26.68 -0.85
CA LEU A 28 8.45 -26.59 0.42
C LEU A 28 9.15 -25.23 0.57
N ALA A 29 9.80 -24.75 -0.48
CA ALA A 29 10.48 -23.45 -0.48
C ALA A 29 9.49 -22.32 -0.20
N GLU A 30 8.33 -22.33 -0.85
CA GLU A 30 7.23 -21.38 -0.62
C GLU A 30 6.83 -21.34 0.85
N ASN A 31 6.53 -22.50 1.46
CA ASN A 31 6.17 -22.57 2.87
C ASN A 31 7.28 -22.06 3.81
N VAL A 32 8.54 -22.41 3.53
CA VAL A 32 9.69 -21.96 4.35
C VAL A 32 9.88 -20.46 4.24
N ILE A 33 9.75 -19.90 3.03
CA ILE A 33 9.85 -18.46 2.79
C ILE A 33 8.73 -17.72 3.52
N THR A 34 7.49 -18.21 3.45
CA THR A 34 6.36 -17.62 4.18
C THR A 34 6.58 -17.65 5.69
N LEU A 35 7.17 -18.73 6.23
CA LEU A 35 7.52 -18.76 7.66
C LEU A 35 8.57 -17.71 8.02
N PHE A 36 9.60 -17.50 7.20
CA PHE A 36 10.57 -16.43 7.45
C PHE A 36 9.91 -15.05 7.41
N TRP A 37 9.05 -14.81 6.42
CA TRP A 37 8.28 -13.58 6.31
C TRP A 37 7.43 -13.33 7.57
N CYS A 38 6.60 -14.29 7.98
CA CYS A 38 5.78 -14.13 9.17
C CYS A 38 6.64 -13.93 10.44
N LEU A 39 7.77 -14.63 10.56
CA LEU A 39 8.67 -14.45 11.71
C LEU A 39 9.30 -13.06 11.74
N SER A 40 9.68 -12.49 10.59
CA SER A 40 10.23 -11.14 10.54
C SER A 40 9.27 -10.06 11.02
N GLU A 41 7.96 -10.22 10.81
CA GLU A 41 6.94 -9.25 11.25
C GLU A 41 6.63 -9.35 12.76
N THR A 42 6.90 -10.49 13.39
CA THR A 42 6.48 -10.72 14.79
C THR A 42 7.45 -10.18 15.84
N SER A 43 8.74 -10.06 15.54
CA SER A 43 9.74 -9.64 16.54
C SER A 43 11.07 -9.20 15.92
N ASN A 44 11.60 -8.08 16.43
CA ASN A 44 12.95 -7.61 16.12
C ASN A 44 14.05 -8.66 16.41
N LYS A 45 13.84 -9.56 17.39
CA LYS A 45 14.77 -10.65 17.67
C LYS A 45 14.78 -11.70 16.55
N ALA A 46 13.61 -12.02 16.01
CA ALA A 46 13.48 -12.93 14.87
C ALA A 46 14.09 -12.30 13.61
N LEU A 47 13.84 -11.01 13.37
CA LEU A 47 14.47 -10.25 12.29
C LEU A 47 16.00 -10.26 12.38
N SER A 48 16.56 -10.05 13.58
CA SER A 48 18.01 -10.11 13.81
C SER A 48 18.59 -11.49 13.47
N ALA A 49 17.93 -12.57 13.89
CA ALA A 49 18.35 -13.93 13.56
C ALA A 49 18.24 -14.24 12.05
N ILE A 50 17.25 -13.67 11.36
CA ILE A 50 17.10 -13.77 9.91
C ILE A 50 18.23 -13.02 9.19
N ASN A 51 18.61 -11.84 9.67
CA ASN A 51 19.75 -11.09 9.14
C ASN A 51 21.06 -11.90 9.25
N ASP A 52 21.28 -12.58 10.38
CA ASP A 52 22.43 -13.47 10.57
C ASP A 52 22.43 -14.67 9.61
N ALA A 53 21.24 -15.17 9.24
CA ALA A 53 21.08 -16.24 8.26
C ALA A 53 21.36 -15.78 6.82
N LYS A 54 21.49 -14.47 6.56
CA LYS A 54 21.79 -13.88 5.26
C LYS A 54 20.88 -14.41 4.16
N LEU A 55 19.56 -14.31 4.36
CA LEU A 55 18.57 -14.83 3.42
C LEU A 55 18.48 -14.07 2.09
N THR A 56 18.99 -12.85 2.00
CA THR A 56 18.85 -11.99 0.82
C THR A 56 19.31 -12.63 -0.50
N PRO A 57 20.51 -13.24 -0.60
CA PRO A 57 20.92 -13.95 -1.82
C PRO A 57 20.00 -15.12 -2.18
N PHE A 58 19.48 -15.83 -1.17
CA PHE A 58 18.55 -16.94 -1.37
C PHE A 58 17.24 -16.44 -1.98
N LEU A 59 16.63 -15.39 -1.42
CA LEU A 59 15.40 -14.80 -1.94
C LEU A 59 15.59 -14.20 -3.34
N MET A 60 16.68 -13.45 -3.56
CA MET A 60 16.98 -12.86 -4.87
C MET A 60 17.21 -13.91 -5.97
N ALA A 61 17.71 -15.11 -5.63
CA ALA A 61 17.87 -16.18 -6.61
C ALA A 61 16.53 -16.62 -7.24
N PHE A 62 15.42 -16.57 -6.48
CA PHE A 62 14.08 -16.84 -7.03
C PHE A 62 13.65 -15.73 -8.00
N LEU A 63 13.82 -14.45 -7.63
CA LEU A 63 13.47 -13.31 -8.49
C LEU A 63 14.30 -13.29 -9.79
N MET A 64 15.59 -13.59 -9.70
CA MET A 64 16.49 -13.69 -10.86
C MET A 64 16.17 -14.89 -11.76
N SER A 65 15.51 -15.91 -11.22
CA SER A 65 15.12 -17.12 -11.96
C SER A 65 13.63 -17.16 -12.30
N ARG A 66 12.90 -16.03 -12.17
CA ARG A 66 11.44 -15.94 -12.24
C ARG A 66 10.80 -16.59 -13.47
N ASP A 67 11.49 -16.60 -14.60
CA ASP A 67 10.98 -17.18 -15.86
C ASP A 67 11.10 -18.72 -15.91
N LYS A 68 11.77 -19.33 -14.92
CA LYS A 68 12.10 -20.77 -14.89
C LYS A 68 11.43 -21.52 -13.75
N ILE A 69 10.74 -20.83 -12.85
CA ILE A 69 10.18 -21.40 -11.62
C ILE A 69 8.72 -20.98 -11.41
N PRO A 70 7.95 -21.65 -10.54
CA PRO A 70 6.55 -21.29 -10.29
C PRO A 70 6.41 -19.85 -9.76
N LEU A 71 5.46 -19.11 -10.33
CA LEU A 71 5.24 -17.69 -10.00
C LEU A 71 4.87 -17.48 -8.53
N ASN A 72 4.09 -18.39 -7.91
CA ASN A 72 3.75 -18.32 -6.49
C ASN A 72 5.01 -18.34 -5.60
N THR A 73 6.00 -19.16 -5.95
CA THR A 73 7.27 -19.22 -5.20
C THR A 73 8.09 -17.94 -5.38
N VAL A 74 8.06 -17.33 -6.57
CA VAL A 74 8.67 -16.01 -6.82
C VAL A 74 7.99 -14.93 -5.99
N LEU A 75 6.65 -14.94 -5.95
CA LEU A 75 5.86 -14.00 -5.17
C LEU A 75 6.14 -14.11 -3.68
N ALA A 76 6.15 -15.32 -3.11
CA ALA A 76 6.51 -15.51 -1.71
C ALA A 76 7.90 -14.95 -1.40
N ALA A 77 8.88 -15.18 -2.29
CA ALA A 77 10.22 -14.62 -2.14
C ALA A 77 10.23 -13.09 -2.20
N ALA A 78 9.45 -12.50 -3.11
CA ALA A 78 9.33 -11.05 -3.24
C ALA A 78 8.61 -10.41 -2.04
N GLN A 79 7.55 -11.02 -1.52
CA GLN A 79 6.85 -10.59 -0.30
C GLN A 79 7.78 -10.60 0.91
N CYS A 80 8.49 -11.71 1.13
CA CYS A 80 9.47 -11.80 2.20
C CYS A 80 10.58 -10.75 2.05
N LEU A 81 11.05 -10.52 0.82
CA LEU A 81 12.09 -9.52 0.56
C LEU A 81 11.60 -8.09 0.77
N TYR A 82 10.35 -7.78 0.41
CA TYR A 82 9.72 -6.49 0.65
C TYR A 82 9.76 -6.15 2.13
N VAL A 83 9.25 -7.03 2.99
CA VAL A 83 9.28 -6.87 4.44
C VAL A 83 10.71 -6.81 4.99
N LEU A 84 11.60 -7.70 4.54
CA LEU A 84 12.99 -7.66 5.00
C LEU A 84 13.75 -6.43 4.55
N SER A 85 13.29 -5.71 3.52
CA SER A 85 13.91 -4.47 3.04
C SER A 85 13.37 -3.21 3.73
N ASP A 86 12.21 -3.31 4.38
CA ASP A 86 11.55 -2.20 5.08
C ASP A 86 12.22 -1.93 6.43
N ASP A 87 12.66 -0.68 6.65
CA ASP A 87 13.37 -0.21 7.86
C ASP A 87 14.46 -1.17 8.42
N ASN A 88 15.09 -1.95 7.54
CA ASN A 88 16.08 -2.96 7.88
C ASN A 88 17.36 -2.75 7.08
N ASP A 89 18.19 -1.83 7.58
CA ASP A 89 19.44 -1.40 6.96
C ASP A 89 20.35 -2.52 6.45
N PRO A 90 20.62 -3.61 7.19
CA PRO A 90 21.46 -4.70 6.71
C PRO A 90 20.99 -5.28 5.37
N THR A 91 19.69 -5.55 5.22
CA THR A 91 19.13 -6.10 3.98
C THR A 91 19.06 -5.02 2.91
N ALA A 92 18.52 -3.84 3.24
CA ALA A 92 18.39 -2.74 2.28
C ALA A 92 19.74 -2.35 1.66
N ASN A 93 20.77 -2.18 2.49
CA ASN A 93 22.12 -1.88 2.04
C ASN A 93 22.74 -3.00 1.20
N PHE A 94 22.48 -4.27 1.54
CA PHE A 94 23.02 -5.41 0.79
C PHE A 94 22.42 -5.49 -0.63
N ILE A 95 21.11 -5.26 -0.76
CA ILE A 95 20.44 -5.18 -2.07
C ILE A 95 20.97 -3.97 -2.84
N ARG A 96 20.99 -2.78 -2.22
CA ARG A 96 21.46 -1.52 -2.81
C ARG A 96 22.88 -1.63 -3.37
N LYS A 97 23.80 -2.26 -2.63
CA LYS A 97 25.21 -2.44 -3.05
C LYS A 97 25.38 -3.48 -4.16
N THR A 98 24.40 -4.32 -4.41
CA THR A 98 24.48 -5.40 -5.40
C THR A 98 23.76 -5.01 -6.69
N GLN A 99 24.51 -4.46 -7.66
CA GLN A 99 23.94 -3.95 -8.93
C GLN A 99 23.09 -4.97 -9.69
N ALA A 100 23.43 -6.26 -9.63
CA ALA A 100 22.64 -7.32 -10.27
C ALA A 100 21.23 -7.42 -9.68
N TYR A 101 21.06 -7.12 -8.39
CA TYR A 101 19.77 -7.20 -7.71
C TYR A 101 18.89 -5.99 -8.05
N THR A 102 19.44 -4.79 -7.98
CA THR A 102 18.73 -3.58 -8.38
C THR A 102 18.32 -3.64 -9.86
N SER A 103 19.21 -4.11 -10.74
CA SER A 103 18.88 -4.32 -12.17
C SER A 103 17.79 -5.38 -12.38
N CYS A 104 17.78 -6.46 -11.58
CA CYS A 104 16.74 -7.48 -11.62
C CYS A 104 15.38 -6.90 -11.24
N LEU A 105 15.31 -6.16 -10.12
CA LEU A 105 14.08 -5.51 -9.64
C LEU A 105 13.55 -4.51 -10.66
N LEU A 106 14.43 -3.66 -11.22
CA LEU A 106 14.07 -2.74 -12.30
C LEU A 106 13.53 -3.46 -13.52
N GLY A 107 14.17 -4.56 -13.93
CA GLY A 107 13.70 -5.39 -15.04
C GLY A 107 12.33 -6.03 -14.78
N ILE A 108 11.98 -6.31 -13.52
CA ILE A 108 10.64 -6.78 -13.15
C ILE A 108 9.64 -5.63 -13.30
N VAL A 109 9.90 -4.46 -12.71
CA VAL A 109 8.97 -3.30 -12.75
C VAL A 109 8.76 -2.81 -14.19
N ALA A 110 9.84 -2.72 -14.98
CA ALA A 110 9.80 -2.26 -16.37
C ALA A 110 9.32 -3.33 -17.37
N SER A 111 9.03 -4.57 -16.91
CA SER A 111 8.53 -5.61 -17.81
C SER A 111 7.18 -5.19 -18.39
N VAL A 112 7.15 -5.09 -19.73
CA VAL A 112 5.92 -4.90 -20.50
C VAL A 112 5.28 -6.27 -20.63
N GLU A 113 4.01 -6.39 -20.26
CA GLU A 113 3.23 -7.57 -20.61
C GLU A 113 3.14 -7.60 -22.13
N ALA A 114 3.80 -8.58 -22.76
CA ALA A 114 3.66 -8.75 -24.19
C ALA A 114 2.20 -9.10 -24.46
N ASP A 115 1.44 -8.12 -24.97
CA ASP A 115 0.11 -8.32 -25.52
C ASP A 115 0.12 -9.56 -26.43
N ASN A 116 -0.74 -10.52 -26.10
CA ASN A 116 -1.24 -11.61 -26.94
C ASN A 116 -0.44 -11.84 -28.24
N SER A 117 0.69 -12.55 -28.16
CA SER A 117 1.31 -13.14 -29.34
C SER A 117 1.52 -14.63 -29.14
N THR A 118 0.55 -15.37 -29.69
CA THR A 118 0.75 -16.67 -30.32
C THR A 118 2.12 -16.74 -30.98
N ASP A 119 3.06 -17.51 -30.42
CA ASP A 119 4.11 -18.27 -31.14
C ASP A 119 5.21 -18.77 -30.19
N SER A 120 4.83 -19.54 -29.17
CA SER A 120 5.78 -20.44 -28.50
C SER A 120 5.15 -21.82 -28.36
N ALA A 121 5.50 -22.70 -29.29
CA ALA A 121 5.00 -24.07 -29.43
C ALA A 121 5.40 -25.03 -28.29
N ASN A 122 5.69 -24.53 -27.07
CA ASN A 122 6.01 -25.33 -25.90
C ASN A 122 5.46 -24.79 -24.56
N ALA A 123 4.53 -23.83 -24.58
CA ALA A 123 3.86 -23.36 -23.37
C ALA A 123 2.64 -24.24 -23.03
N MET A 124 2.80 -25.17 -22.09
CA MET A 124 1.66 -25.65 -21.28
C MET A 124 1.22 -24.52 -20.33
N ALA A 125 0.63 -23.47 -20.86
CA ALA A 125 -0.13 -22.47 -20.11
C ALA A 125 -0.90 -21.61 -21.10
N ILE A 126 -2.19 -21.89 -21.25
CA ILE A 126 -3.15 -20.83 -21.55
C ILE A 126 -3.03 -19.90 -20.34
N ASP A 127 -2.55 -18.67 -20.53
CA ASP A 127 -2.42 -17.70 -19.45
C ASP A 127 -3.77 -17.62 -18.72
N LYS A 128 -3.81 -18.15 -17.50
CA LYS A 128 -4.99 -18.04 -16.65
C LYS A 128 -5.04 -16.59 -16.17
N PRO A 129 -6.21 -15.95 -16.08
CA PRO A 129 -6.35 -14.57 -15.58
C PRO A 129 -5.64 -14.36 -14.23
N THR A 130 -5.59 -15.40 -13.39
CA THR A 130 -4.85 -15.43 -12.12
C THR A 130 -3.34 -15.20 -12.23
N ASP A 131 -2.72 -15.50 -13.38
CA ASP A 131 -1.27 -15.34 -13.56
C ASP A 131 -0.89 -13.92 -14.00
N SER A 132 -1.76 -13.20 -14.72
CA SER A 132 -1.57 -11.76 -14.99
C SER A 132 -1.64 -10.95 -13.69
N GLU A 133 -2.64 -11.22 -12.84
CA GLU A 133 -2.79 -10.56 -11.54
C GLU A 133 -1.55 -10.77 -10.65
N LYS A 134 -1.04 -12.00 -10.60
CA LYS A 134 0.19 -12.33 -9.86
C LYS A 134 1.43 -11.63 -10.41
N ARG A 135 1.53 -11.46 -11.74
CA ARG A 135 2.63 -10.69 -12.35
C ARG A 135 2.53 -9.23 -11.95
N MET A 136 1.31 -8.67 -11.91
CA MET A 136 1.09 -7.32 -11.41
C MET A 136 1.52 -7.19 -9.94
N SER A 137 1.11 -8.12 -9.06
CA SER A 137 1.56 -8.12 -7.66
C SER A 137 3.09 -8.18 -7.55
N LEU A 138 3.75 -8.97 -8.39
CA LEU A 138 5.22 -9.05 -8.42
C LEU A 138 5.86 -7.71 -8.83
N LYS A 139 5.26 -7.00 -9.79
CA LYS A 139 5.72 -5.65 -10.20
C LYS A 139 5.59 -4.65 -9.07
N VAL A 140 4.46 -4.66 -8.35
CA VAL A 140 4.24 -3.77 -7.19
C VAL A 140 5.21 -4.11 -6.05
N LEU A 141 5.44 -5.39 -5.75
CA LEU A 141 6.43 -5.80 -4.73
C LEU A 141 7.85 -5.34 -5.11
N ALA A 142 8.26 -5.55 -6.36
CA ALA A 142 9.57 -5.10 -6.83
C ALA A 142 9.70 -3.57 -6.76
N CYS A 143 8.63 -2.85 -7.07
CA CYS A 143 8.53 -1.41 -6.92
C CYS A 143 8.68 -0.97 -5.45
N GLY A 144 7.97 -1.62 -4.52
CA GLY A 144 8.10 -1.39 -3.08
C GLY A 144 9.52 -1.66 -2.56
N ILE A 145 10.14 -2.79 -2.94
CA ILE A 145 11.53 -3.09 -2.56
C ILE A 145 12.48 -1.99 -3.07
N LEU A 146 12.33 -1.52 -4.31
CA LEU A 146 13.14 -0.43 -4.85
C LEU A 146 12.98 0.87 -4.06
N LYS A 147 11.76 1.15 -3.57
CA LYS A 147 11.50 2.30 -2.69
C LYS A 147 12.18 2.15 -1.33
N ASN A 148 12.07 0.99 -0.69
CA ASN A 148 12.67 0.74 0.62
C ASN A 148 14.21 0.83 0.59
N ILE A 149 14.84 0.53 -0.57
CA ILE A 149 16.29 0.64 -0.74
C ILE A 149 16.75 1.97 -1.37
N SER A 150 15.88 2.96 -1.50
CA SER A 150 16.26 4.30 -1.96
C SER A 150 17.27 4.95 -0.99
N PRO A 151 18.20 5.82 -1.44
CA PRO A 151 18.50 6.18 -2.82
C PRO A 151 19.18 5.04 -3.57
N LEU A 152 18.83 4.90 -4.86
CA LEU A 152 19.39 3.87 -5.73
C LEU A 152 20.76 4.28 -6.27
N PRO A 153 21.70 3.33 -6.45
CA PRO A 153 22.93 3.62 -7.18
C PRO A 153 22.61 3.98 -8.64
N THR A 154 23.51 4.70 -9.31
CA THR A 154 23.37 4.98 -10.75
C THR A 154 23.37 3.68 -11.54
N ILE A 155 22.25 3.36 -12.18
CA ILE A 155 22.07 2.14 -12.98
C ILE A 155 21.96 2.55 -14.46
N GLY A 156 23.07 2.44 -15.19
CA GLY A 156 23.11 2.78 -16.61
C GLY A 156 22.98 4.29 -16.88
N PRO A 157 22.37 4.71 -18.02
CA PRO A 157 22.31 6.12 -18.43
C PRO A 157 21.12 6.89 -17.85
N THR A 158 20.20 6.24 -17.14
CA THR A 158 19.02 6.91 -16.56
C THR A 158 19.33 7.31 -15.12
N PRO A 159 19.24 8.60 -14.77
CA PRO A 159 19.45 9.02 -13.39
C PRO A 159 18.38 8.40 -12.46
N PRO A 160 18.72 8.08 -11.21
CA PRO A 160 17.77 7.50 -10.25
C PRO A 160 16.47 8.31 -10.08
N GLU A 161 16.56 9.64 -10.16
CA GLU A 161 15.44 10.58 -10.04
C GLU A 161 14.41 10.44 -11.17
N ASP A 162 14.84 9.98 -12.34
CA ASP A 162 13.95 9.74 -13.49
C ASP A 162 13.14 8.44 -13.36
N LEU A 163 13.62 7.49 -12.56
CA LEU A 163 12.98 6.19 -12.38
C LEU A 163 11.60 6.35 -11.74
N ASP A 164 11.52 7.19 -10.72
CA ASP A 164 10.30 7.37 -9.95
C ASP A 164 9.20 8.01 -10.80
N LYS A 165 9.55 9.04 -11.57
CA LYS A 165 8.61 9.74 -12.45
C LYS A 165 8.21 8.92 -13.67
N LYS A 166 9.13 8.13 -14.24
CA LYS A 166 8.90 7.43 -15.53
C LYS A 166 8.41 6.00 -15.37
N ILE A 167 8.64 5.35 -14.23
CA ILE A 167 8.38 3.91 -14.06
C ILE A 167 7.53 3.65 -12.81
N THR A 168 8.00 4.04 -11.63
CA THR A 168 7.34 3.71 -10.35
C THR A 168 5.96 4.34 -10.23
N LEU A 169 5.87 5.67 -10.31
CA LEU A 169 4.62 6.40 -10.13
C LEU A 169 3.58 6.03 -11.20
N PRO A 170 3.90 5.98 -12.51
CA PRO A 170 2.93 5.57 -13.52
C PRO A 170 2.35 4.17 -13.28
N LEU A 171 3.17 3.22 -12.81
CA LEU A 171 2.70 1.88 -12.44
C LEU A 171 1.70 1.94 -11.28
N LEU A 172 2.05 2.61 -10.19
CA LEU A 172 1.17 2.72 -9.02
C LEU A 172 -0.13 3.47 -9.34
N ILE A 173 -0.04 4.57 -10.10
CA ILE A 173 -1.21 5.36 -10.55
C ILE A 173 -2.15 4.51 -11.39
N SER A 174 -1.62 3.66 -12.29
CA SER A 174 -2.46 2.81 -13.17
C SER A 174 -3.34 1.82 -12.39
N LEU A 175 -2.96 1.47 -11.17
CA LEU A 175 -3.73 0.58 -10.30
C LEU A 175 -4.86 1.30 -9.58
N LEU A 176 -4.80 2.63 -9.45
CA LEU A 176 -5.83 3.42 -8.76
C LEU A 176 -7.14 3.52 -9.55
N ASP A 177 -7.13 3.16 -10.83
CA ASP A 177 -8.33 3.11 -11.68
C ASP A 177 -9.25 1.92 -11.34
N TYR A 178 -8.80 0.98 -10.50
CA TYR A 178 -9.63 -0.12 -10.03
C TYR A 178 -10.82 0.39 -9.20
N SER A 179 -12.02 -0.16 -9.42
CA SER A 179 -13.24 0.28 -8.73
C SER A 179 -13.64 -0.68 -7.60
N PRO A 180 -13.49 -0.29 -6.32
CA PRO A 180 -13.98 -1.05 -5.18
C PRO A 180 -15.49 -1.32 -5.24
N GLN A 181 -16.25 -0.38 -5.80
CA GLN A 181 -17.69 -0.50 -5.92
C GLN A 181 -18.11 -1.60 -6.91
N ASN A 182 -17.38 -1.72 -8.04
CA ASN A 182 -17.63 -2.79 -9.01
C ASN A 182 -17.27 -4.14 -8.41
N ALA A 183 -16.14 -4.24 -7.69
CA ALA A 183 -15.74 -5.46 -6.99
C ALA A 183 -16.80 -5.88 -5.95
N ALA A 184 -17.28 -4.96 -5.13
CA ALA A 184 -18.30 -5.23 -4.13
C ALA A 184 -19.62 -5.71 -4.75
N THR A 185 -20.08 -5.04 -5.81
CA THR A 185 -21.29 -5.42 -6.55
C THR A 185 -21.14 -6.82 -7.14
N ARG A 186 -19.99 -7.11 -7.76
CA ARG A 186 -19.74 -8.41 -8.38
C ARG A 186 -19.73 -9.56 -7.38
N VAL A 187 -19.11 -9.36 -6.21
CA VAL A 187 -19.13 -10.35 -5.13
C VAL A 187 -20.56 -10.62 -4.63
N GLN A 188 -21.40 -9.58 -4.53
CA GLN A 188 -22.82 -9.75 -4.16
C GLN A 188 -23.60 -10.56 -5.20
N GLU A 189 -23.39 -10.29 -6.50
CA GLU A 189 -24.02 -11.05 -7.59
C GLU A 189 -23.63 -12.53 -7.54
N LEU A 190 -22.33 -12.82 -7.40
CA LEU A 190 -21.80 -14.18 -7.34
C LEU A 190 -22.40 -14.98 -6.17
N ARG A 191 -22.45 -14.39 -4.97
CA ARG A 191 -23.01 -15.04 -3.78
C ARG A 191 -24.53 -15.21 -3.86
N THR A 192 -25.23 -14.25 -4.48
CA THR A 192 -26.68 -14.37 -4.71
C THR A 192 -26.98 -15.49 -5.71
N ALA A 193 -26.20 -15.62 -6.79
CA ALA A 193 -26.35 -16.71 -7.75
C ALA A 193 -26.11 -18.10 -7.12
N GLU A 194 -25.09 -18.24 -6.26
CA GLU A 194 -24.82 -19.49 -5.52
C GLU A 194 -25.97 -19.92 -4.61
N THR A 195 -26.62 -18.97 -3.94
CA THR A 195 -27.74 -19.26 -3.04
C THR A 195 -29.01 -19.71 -3.77
N VAL A 196 -29.29 -19.14 -4.96
CA VAL A 196 -30.43 -19.54 -5.81
C VAL A 196 -30.21 -20.92 -6.44
N SER A 197 -28.97 -21.24 -6.81
CA SER A 197 -28.62 -22.50 -7.50
C SER A 197 -28.63 -23.73 -6.57
N ARG A 198 -28.54 -23.54 -5.25
CA ARG A 198 -28.73 -24.61 -4.25
C ARG A 198 -30.21 -24.96 -4.08
N HIS A 199 -30.79 -25.68 -5.04
CA HIS A 199 -32.08 -26.33 -4.86
C HIS A 199 -32.02 -27.46 -3.79
N PRO A 200 -33.05 -27.62 -2.94
CA PRO A 200 -33.04 -28.58 -1.82
C PRO A 200 -33.15 -30.07 -2.22
N CYS A 201 -33.12 -30.42 -3.51
CA CYS A 201 -33.42 -31.79 -3.96
C CYS A 201 -32.24 -32.78 -3.93
N CYS A 202 -31.01 -32.36 -3.58
CA CYS A 202 -29.83 -33.21 -3.69
C CYS A 202 -28.88 -33.08 -2.49
N VAL A 203 -29.38 -33.31 -1.27
CA VAL A 203 -28.50 -33.53 -0.10
C VAL A 203 -28.21 -35.02 0.01
N ASN A 204 -27.20 -35.48 -0.72
CA ASN A 204 -26.48 -36.70 -0.35
C ASN A 204 -25.09 -36.28 0.10
N ASP A 205 -24.89 -36.15 1.42
CA ASP A 205 -23.65 -35.77 2.10
C ASP A 205 -22.52 -36.83 1.99
N SER A 206 -22.48 -37.60 0.90
CA SER A 206 -21.54 -38.72 0.71
C SER A 206 -20.75 -38.67 -0.59
N ILE A 207 -20.87 -37.59 -1.38
CA ILE A 207 -20.03 -37.39 -2.56
C ILE A 207 -18.83 -36.51 -2.16
N PRO A 208 -17.58 -36.98 -2.27
CA PRO A 208 -16.40 -36.15 -2.08
C PRO A 208 -16.50 -34.94 -3.00
N LYS A 209 -16.34 -33.72 -2.44
CA LYS A 209 -16.28 -32.50 -3.26
C LYS A 209 -15.23 -32.71 -4.37
N PRO A 210 -15.55 -32.42 -5.64
CA PRO A 210 -14.56 -32.48 -6.69
C PRO A 210 -13.39 -31.56 -6.33
N ASP A 211 -12.15 -32.01 -6.55
CA ASP A 211 -10.89 -31.29 -6.26
C ASP A 211 -10.66 -30.08 -7.20
N HIS A 212 -11.72 -29.61 -7.85
CA HIS A 212 -11.70 -28.52 -8.81
C HIS A 212 -12.50 -27.36 -8.25
N LYS A 213 -11.85 -26.20 -8.15
CA LYS A 213 -12.49 -24.93 -7.81
C LYS A 213 -13.60 -24.63 -8.81
N SER A 214 -14.75 -24.21 -8.30
CA SER A 214 -15.85 -23.71 -9.12
C SER A 214 -15.48 -22.42 -9.84
N GLU A 215 -16.20 -22.08 -10.91
CA GLU A 215 -16.02 -20.83 -11.63
C GLU A 215 -16.22 -19.62 -10.70
N THR A 216 -17.21 -19.70 -9.80
CA THR A 216 -17.43 -18.68 -8.77
C THR A 216 -16.26 -18.53 -7.80
N GLU A 217 -15.68 -19.64 -7.33
CA GLU A 217 -14.49 -19.58 -6.47
C GLU A 217 -13.29 -18.97 -7.18
N LEU A 218 -13.07 -19.31 -8.46
CA LEU A 218 -11.99 -18.74 -9.26
C LEU A 218 -12.16 -17.23 -9.47
N GLU A 219 -13.39 -16.78 -9.71
CA GLU A 219 -13.68 -15.36 -9.89
C GLU A 219 -13.55 -14.58 -8.57
N LEU A 220 -13.97 -15.15 -7.45
CA LEU A 220 -13.78 -14.56 -6.12
C LEU A 220 -12.29 -14.45 -5.76
N GLU A 221 -11.47 -15.46 -6.09
CA GLU A 221 -10.02 -15.43 -5.90
C GLU A 221 -9.36 -14.36 -6.77
N SER A 222 -9.83 -14.16 -8.00
CA SER A 222 -9.36 -13.09 -8.89
C SER A 222 -9.66 -11.70 -8.33
N ILE A 223 -10.90 -11.47 -7.88
CA ILE A 223 -11.27 -10.21 -7.20
C ILE A 223 -10.41 -9.98 -5.96
N GLU A 224 -10.20 -11.01 -5.14
CA GLU A 224 -9.34 -10.91 -3.95
C GLU A 224 -7.90 -10.58 -4.31
N SER A 225 -7.33 -11.22 -5.34
CA SER A 225 -5.97 -10.96 -5.80
C SER A 225 -5.77 -9.52 -6.30
N GLN A 226 -6.76 -9.00 -7.02
CA GLN A 226 -6.77 -7.61 -7.50
C GLN A 226 -6.83 -6.61 -6.33
N LEU A 227 -7.73 -6.83 -5.37
CA LEU A 227 -7.85 -5.98 -4.17
C LEU A 227 -6.56 -6.01 -3.34
N ARG A 228 -5.94 -7.19 -3.13
CA ARG A 228 -4.66 -7.30 -2.42
C ARG A 228 -3.53 -6.56 -3.13
N THR A 229 -3.49 -6.64 -4.46
CA THR A 229 -2.50 -5.91 -5.27
C THR A 229 -2.69 -4.40 -5.15
N LEU A 230 -3.94 -3.93 -5.16
CA LEU A 230 -4.27 -2.53 -4.93
C LEU A 230 -3.89 -2.07 -3.51
N THR A 231 -4.16 -2.88 -2.49
CA THR A 231 -3.73 -2.60 -1.11
C THR A 231 -2.22 -2.38 -1.02
N LEU A 232 -1.44 -3.29 -1.62
CA LEU A 232 0.02 -3.15 -1.64
C LEU A 232 0.47 -1.90 -2.42
N ALA A 233 -0.20 -1.58 -3.53
CA ALA A 233 0.13 -0.37 -4.29
C ALA A 233 -0.12 0.91 -3.48
N LEU A 234 -1.21 0.96 -2.72
CA LEU A 234 -1.51 2.07 -1.82
C LEU A 234 -0.53 2.16 -0.65
N GLU A 235 -0.07 1.04 -0.11
CA GLU A 235 0.98 1.01 0.91
C GLU A 235 2.29 1.63 0.41
N VAL A 236 2.75 1.22 -0.76
CA VAL A 236 3.93 1.82 -1.40
C VAL A 236 3.72 3.31 -1.68
N LEU A 237 2.53 3.69 -2.17
CA LEU A 237 2.19 5.08 -2.45
C LEU A 237 2.12 5.93 -1.18
N THR A 238 1.68 5.37 -0.05
CA THR A 238 1.64 6.07 1.25
C THR A 238 3.04 6.51 1.67
N GLY A 239 4.04 5.63 1.49
CA GLY A 239 5.45 5.97 1.71
C GLY A 239 5.96 7.02 0.72
N VAL A 240 5.52 7.02 -0.53
CA VAL A 240 5.86 8.09 -1.49
C VAL A 240 5.29 9.43 -1.06
N CYS A 241 4.04 9.46 -0.57
CA CYS A 241 3.41 10.68 -0.05
C CYS A 241 4.03 11.14 1.29
N ALA A 242 4.60 10.24 2.09
CA ALA A 242 5.25 10.59 3.36
C ALA A 242 6.63 11.24 3.18
N ASN A 243 7.31 10.99 2.05
CA ASN A 243 8.62 11.59 1.75
C ASN A 243 8.52 12.99 1.12
N LEU A 244 7.34 13.61 1.16
CA LEU A 244 7.21 15.04 0.92
C LEU A 244 7.88 15.78 2.10
N PRO A 245 8.54 16.92 1.88
CA PRO A 245 9.28 17.58 2.96
C PRO A 245 8.37 17.85 4.18
N ASP A 246 8.90 17.86 5.40
CA ASP A 246 8.07 18.18 6.56
C ASP A 246 7.74 19.69 6.59
N PRO A 247 6.57 20.11 7.14
CA PRO A 247 6.34 21.50 7.45
C PRO A 247 7.29 21.93 8.57
N GLU A 248 8.21 22.86 8.29
CA GLU A 248 8.97 23.53 9.35
C GLU A 248 7.97 24.18 10.32
N PRO A 249 8.17 24.04 11.65
CA PRO A 249 7.34 24.75 12.61
C PRO A 249 7.47 26.25 12.32
N GLU A 250 6.35 26.96 12.24
CA GLU A 250 6.37 28.43 12.21
C GLU A 250 7.13 28.89 13.45
N VAL A 251 8.35 29.39 13.23
CA VAL A 251 9.11 30.07 14.28
C VAL A 251 8.33 31.35 14.54
N VAL A 252 7.52 31.33 15.59
CA VAL A 252 6.92 32.55 16.12
C VAL A 252 8.12 33.36 16.58
N GLU A 253 8.50 34.40 15.82
CA GLU A 253 9.49 35.37 16.27
C GLU A 253 8.93 35.98 17.56
N GLU A 254 9.39 35.48 18.70
CA GLU A 254 9.28 36.20 19.96
C GLU A 254 10.04 37.51 19.72
N ILE A 255 9.27 38.60 19.54
CA ILE A 255 9.81 39.95 19.50
C ILE A 255 10.33 40.22 20.91
N ASP A 256 11.58 39.84 21.14
CA ASP A 256 12.35 40.21 22.32
C ASP A 256 12.64 41.71 22.19
N MET A 257 11.83 42.51 22.86
CA MET A 257 12.13 43.92 23.09
C MET A 257 13.05 44.00 24.32
N ASP A 258 14.15 44.73 24.13
CA ASP A 258 15.07 45.29 25.14
C ASP A 258 16.05 44.26 25.76
N ASP A 259 17.35 44.51 25.92
CA ASP A 259 18.15 45.74 25.84
C ASP A 259 19.66 45.36 25.79
N GLU A 260 20.41 46.23 25.13
CA GLU A 260 21.83 46.63 25.25
C GLU A 260 22.93 45.70 25.87
N ASP A 261 24.07 45.75 25.16
CA ASP A 261 25.47 45.49 25.57
C ASP A 261 25.92 44.02 25.80
N ASN A 262 26.77 43.49 24.89
CA ASN A 262 28.24 43.51 25.07
C ASN A 262 29.00 42.66 24.02
N ASP A 263 30.07 43.26 23.47
CA ASP A 263 31.36 42.71 22.96
C ASP A 263 31.46 41.50 22.00
N ASP A 264 31.94 41.80 20.79
CA ASP A 264 32.98 41.14 19.98
C ASP A 264 33.27 39.63 20.20
N GLU A 265 32.67 38.77 19.37
CA GLU A 265 33.33 37.54 18.88
C GLU A 265 33.10 37.35 17.38
N VAL A 266 34.20 37.37 16.62
CA VAL A 266 34.25 37.08 15.19
C VAL A 266 34.03 35.57 15.00
N ILE A 267 32.82 35.18 14.60
CA ILE A 267 32.52 33.82 14.15
C ILE A 267 32.81 33.75 12.64
N GLU A 268 33.75 32.88 12.26
CA GLU A 268 34.06 32.56 10.87
C GLU A 268 32.82 31.92 10.21
N GLU A 269 32.22 32.61 9.24
CA GLU A 269 31.16 32.07 8.38
C GLU A 269 31.72 30.92 7.53
N GLU A 270 31.41 29.68 7.91
CA GLU A 270 31.46 28.56 6.97
C GLU A 270 30.40 28.78 5.88
N PRO A 271 30.71 28.60 4.59
CA PRO A 271 29.76 28.88 3.52
C PRO A 271 28.61 27.88 3.59
N GLU A 272 27.44 28.37 4.02
CA GLU A 272 26.16 27.69 3.89
C GLU A 272 26.00 27.19 2.45
N GLN A 273 25.96 25.86 2.30
CA GLN A 273 25.53 25.24 1.06
C GLN A 273 24.06 25.65 0.82
N LYS A 274 23.86 26.59 -0.09
CA LYS A 274 22.55 26.91 -0.66
C LYS A 274 21.93 25.63 -1.23
N TYR A 275 21.08 24.98 -0.45
CA TYR A 275 20.08 24.06 -0.96
C TYR A 275 19.15 24.86 -1.86
N THR A 276 19.11 24.54 -3.14
CA THR A 276 18.13 25.08 -4.09
C THR A 276 16.81 24.30 -3.95
N PRO A 277 15.70 24.88 -3.46
CA PRO A 277 14.45 24.14 -3.23
C PRO A 277 13.45 24.23 -4.40
N ALA A 278 13.73 25.06 -5.40
CA ALA A 278 12.72 25.44 -6.41
C ALA A 278 12.22 24.29 -7.31
N THR A 279 12.91 23.16 -7.38
CA THR A 279 12.50 22.01 -8.20
C THR A 279 11.47 21.10 -7.51
N SER A 280 11.33 21.18 -6.19
CA SER A 280 10.56 20.23 -5.38
C SER A 280 9.04 20.50 -5.36
N GLN A 281 8.62 21.77 -5.35
CA GLN A 281 7.19 22.11 -5.16
C GLN A 281 6.31 21.83 -6.38
N THR A 282 6.84 22.04 -7.59
CA THR A 282 6.07 21.82 -8.83
C THR A 282 5.71 20.35 -8.99
N ASP A 283 6.59 19.45 -8.53
CA ASP A 283 6.33 18.01 -8.52
C ASP A 283 5.25 17.63 -7.50
N SER A 284 5.27 18.18 -6.28
CA SER A 284 4.25 17.95 -5.25
C SER A 284 2.84 18.34 -5.70
N LEU A 285 2.70 19.51 -6.34
CA LEU A 285 1.40 19.98 -6.87
C LEU A 285 0.89 19.10 -8.01
N SER A 286 1.78 18.62 -8.87
CA SER A 286 1.41 17.69 -9.94
C SER A 286 0.94 16.34 -9.39
N LEU A 287 1.56 15.86 -8.31
CA LEU A 287 1.15 14.65 -7.59
C LEU A 287 -0.22 14.84 -6.95
N ILE A 288 -0.47 15.98 -6.30
CA ILE A 288 -1.78 16.32 -5.73
C ILE A 288 -2.87 16.28 -6.80
N ALA A 289 -2.67 16.97 -7.91
CA ALA A 289 -3.63 16.99 -9.00
C ALA A 289 -3.90 15.59 -9.57
N THR A 290 -2.87 14.74 -9.65
CA THR A 290 -2.97 13.40 -10.23
C THR A 290 -3.60 12.38 -9.28
N LEU A 291 -3.27 12.43 -7.98
CA LEU A 291 -3.62 11.39 -7.01
C LEU A 291 -4.91 11.67 -6.24
N THR A 292 -5.27 12.95 -6.04
CA THR A 292 -6.38 13.31 -5.15
C THR A 292 -7.69 12.64 -5.56
N ARG A 293 -8.06 12.71 -6.84
CA ARG A 293 -9.35 12.17 -7.30
C ARG A 293 -9.40 10.64 -7.24
N PRO A 294 -8.42 9.88 -7.76
CA PRO A 294 -8.40 8.43 -7.61
C PRO A 294 -8.44 7.99 -6.14
N LEU A 295 -7.65 8.61 -5.26
CA LEU A 295 -7.63 8.26 -3.84
C LEU A 295 -8.96 8.54 -3.15
N LEU A 296 -9.63 9.65 -3.45
CA LEU A 296 -10.97 9.93 -2.91
C LEU A 296 -12.00 8.90 -3.36
N LEU A 297 -11.92 8.41 -4.60
CA LEU A 297 -12.81 7.35 -5.07
C LEU A 297 -12.55 6.03 -4.34
N LEU A 298 -11.28 5.71 -4.07
CA LEU A 298 -10.89 4.53 -3.31
C LEU A 298 -11.24 4.63 -1.83
N ALA A 299 -11.27 5.83 -1.24
CA ALA A 299 -11.64 6.06 0.15
C ALA A 299 -13.15 5.88 0.42
N ARG A 300 -14.00 5.93 -0.61
CA ARG A 300 -15.46 5.83 -0.47
C ARG A 300 -15.89 4.41 -0.05
N PRO A 301 -16.57 4.26 1.10
CA PRO A 301 -17.10 2.96 1.51
C PRO A 301 -18.10 2.38 0.51
N THR A 302 -18.10 1.06 0.41
CA THR A 302 -19.04 0.29 -0.41
C THR A 302 -20.07 -0.44 0.47
N ALA A 303 -21.08 -1.05 -0.16
CA ALA A 303 -22.07 -1.88 0.54
C ALA A 303 -21.46 -3.10 1.27
N LEU A 304 -20.25 -3.54 0.90
CA LEU A 304 -19.57 -4.65 1.57
C LEU A 304 -18.53 -4.22 2.59
N SER A 305 -18.16 -2.93 2.63
CA SER A 305 -17.11 -2.42 3.52
C SER A 305 -17.53 -2.49 4.98
N PHE A 306 -18.80 -2.20 5.27
CA PHE A 306 -19.34 -2.23 6.61
C PHE A 306 -20.71 -2.95 6.66
N PRO A 307 -20.71 -4.29 6.76
CA PRO A 307 -21.95 -5.05 6.81
C PRO A 307 -22.76 -4.70 8.06
N GLN A 308 -24.09 -4.81 7.96
CA GLN A 308 -24.99 -4.52 9.07
C GLN A 308 -24.70 -5.42 10.28
N SER A 309 -24.70 -4.83 11.48
CA SER A 309 -24.27 -5.45 12.75
C SER A 309 -24.96 -6.79 13.08
N SER A 310 -26.13 -7.07 12.51
CA SER A 310 -26.91 -8.30 12.75
C SER A 310 -26.59 -9.48 11.82
N ALA A 311 -25.76 -9.31 10.79
CA ALA A 311 -25.45 -10.36 9.81
C ALA A 311 -23.95 -10.50 9.55
N PRO A 312 -23.43 -11.73 9.38
CA PRO A 312 -22.03 -11.92 9.01
C PRO A 312 -21.75 -11.36 7.61
N PRO A 313 -20.51 -10.92 7.33
CA PRO A 313 -20.12 -10.44 6.01
C PRO A 313 -20.38 -11.51 4.94
N ILE A 314 -20.95 -11.08 3.81
CA ILE A 314 -21.24 -11.92 2.64
C ILE A 314 -19.96 -12.59 2.11
N HIS A 315 -18.84 -11.86 2.14
CA HIS A 315 -17.53 -12.39 1.80
C HIS A 315 -16.43 -11.75 2.67
N PRO A 316 -16.02 -12.41 3.77
CA PRO A 316 -15.07 -11.83 4.72
C PRO A 316 -13.75 -11.33 4.10
N PRO A 317 -13.08 -12.07 3.18
CA PRO A 317 -11.83 -11.60 2.58
C PRO A 317 -11.99 -10.29 1.81
N THR A 318 -13.05 -10.15 1.02
CA THR A 318 -13.34 -8.91 0.28
C THR A 318 -13.70 -7.77 1.23
N THR A 319 -14.54 -8.01 2.24
CA THR A 319 -14.89 -6.99 3.24
C THR A 319 -13.64 -6.46 3.95
N SER A 320 -12.73 -7.36 4.36
CA SER A 320 -11.47 -6.97 4.99
C SER A 320 -10.61 -6.15 4.04
N ALA A 321 -10.40 -6.60 2.80
CA ALA A 321 -9.56 -5.92 1.82
C ALA A 321 -10.11 -4.52 1.48
N LEU A 322 -11.43 -4.38 1.32
CA LEU A 322 -12.09 -3.09 1.08
C LEU A 322 -11.86 -2.11 2.23
N GLY A 323 -12.03 -2.57 3.48
CA GLY A 323 -11.74 -1.76 4.65
C GLY A 323 -10.31 -1.22 4.65
N THR A 324 -9.33 -2.09 4.40
CA THR A 324 -7.92 -1.70 4.30
C THR A 324 -7.68 -0.72 3.15
N ILE A 325 -8.28 -0.93 1.97
CA ILE A 325 -8.14 0.01 0.84
C ILE A 325 -8.64 1.41 1.20
N HIS A 326 -9.79 1.51 1.87
CA HIS A 326 -10.35 2.81 2.25
C HIS A 326 -9.44 3.56 3.23
N VAL A 327 -8.92 2.84 4.23
CA VAL A 327 -7.94 3.36 5.20
C VAL A 327 -6.67 3.82 4.50
N ARG A 328 -6.01 2.95 3.71
CA ARG A 328 -4.77 3.29 3.01
C ARG A 328 -4.95 4.46 2.03
N ALA A 329 -6.10 4.57 1.37
CA ALA A 329 -6.39 5.70 0.50
C ALA A 329 -6.47 7.03 1.27
N LEU A 330 -7.07 7.02 2.48
CA LEU A 330 -7.07 8.19 3.36
C LEU A 330 -5.68 8.49 3.93
N GLU A 331 -4.84 7.49 4.20
CA GLU A 331 -3.45 7.70 4.63
C GLU A 331 -2.61 8.36 3.54
N CYS A 332 -2.74 7.90 2.29
CA CYS A 332 -2.14 8.57 1.13
C CYS A 332 -2.57 10.03 1.06
N LEU A 333 -3.88 10.32 1.16
CA LEU A 333 -4.40 11.70 1.14
C LEU A 333 -3.87 12.52 2.33
N ASN A 334 -3.80 11.93 3.52
CA ASN A 334 -3.31 12.59 4.72
C ASN A 334 -1.86 13.04 4.52
N ASN A 335 -0.99 12.12 4.09
CA ASN A 335 0.42 12.45 3.85
C ASN A 335 0.58 13.44 2.69
N LEU A 336 -0.24 13.29 1.65
CA LEU A 336 -0.25 14.19 0.50
C LEU A 336 -0.60 15.64 0.86
N PHE A 337 -1.61 15.85 1.71
CA PHE A 337 -2.05 17.20 2.10
C PHE A 337 -1.24 17.78 3.26
N LEU A 338 -0.76 16.96 4.21
CA LEU A 338 0.11 17.45 5.29
C LEU A 338 1.50 17.81 4.79
N GLY A 339 2.00 17.11 3.76
CA GLY A 339 3.29 17.38 3.11
C GLY A 339 3.29 18.56 2.13
N ILE A 340 2.24 19.40 2.12
CA ILE A 340 2.20 20.62 1.29
C ILE A 340 2.94 21.75 1.99
N HIS A 341 3.96 22.28 1.32
CA HIS A 341 4.68 23.49 1.71
C HIS A 341 4.04 24.71 1.08
N THR A 342 3.94 25.77 1.89
CA THR A 342 3.76 27.13 1.38
C THR A 342 5.06 27.88 1.60
N GLU A 343 5.97 27.90 0.62
CA GLU A 343 7.09 28.85 0.70
C GLU A 343 6.50 30.27 0.79
N GLN A 344 6.88 31.01 1.84
CA GLN A 344 6.44 32.38 2.10
C GLN A 344 4.91 32.56 2.25
N GLY A 345 4.18 31.49 2.59
CA GLY A 345 2.73 31.55 2.81
C GLY A 345 1.88 31.78 1.55
N GLN A 346 2.50 31.74 0.36
CA GLN A 346 1.80 31.89 -0.92
C GLN A 346 1.37 30.52 -1.45
N LEU A 347 0.07 30.31 -1.51
CA LEU A 347 -0.54 29.16 -2.15
C LEU A 347 -0.66 29.39 -3.65
N PRO A 348 -0.54 28.33 -4.48
CA PRO A 348 -0.85 28.42 -5.90
C PRO A 348 -2.26 28.97 -6.14
N GLU A 349 -2.40 29.75 -7.21
CA GLU A 349 -3.70 30.30 -7.61
C GLU A 349 -4.71 29.16 -7.84
N GLY A 350 -5.85 29.19 -7.14
CA GLY A 350 -6.87 28.16 -7.20
C GLY A 350 -6.72 27.00 -6.21
N ALA A 351 -5.63 26.91 -5.44
CA ALA A 351 -5.44 25.87 -4.43
C ALA A 351 -6.54 25.89 -3.35
N ALA A 352 -6.97 27.07 -2.91
CA ALA A 352 -8.07 27.22 -1.95
C ALA A 352 -9.39 26.64 -2.50
N LYS A 353 -9.73 26.93 -3.77
CA LYS A 353 -10.93 26.39 -4.41
C LYS A 353 -10.87 24.86 -4.55
N GLN A 354 -9.72 24.33 -4.95
CA GLN A 354 -9.50 22.89 -5.02
C GLN A 354 -9.64 22.26 -3.63
N ALA A 355 -9.07 22.89 -2.59
CA ALA A 355 -9.22 22.45 -1.21
C ALA A 355 -10.69 22.44 -0.76
N THR A 356 -11.50 23.42 -1.16
CA THR A 356 -12.95 23.43 -0.87
C THR A 356 -13.69 22.27 -1.53
N GLU A 357 -13.35 21.93 -2.78
CA GLU A 357 -13.97 20.80 -3.49
C GLU A 357 -13.58 19.47 -2.82
N VAL A 358 -12.30 19.31 -2.49
CA VAL A 358 -11.78 18.12 -1.81
C VAL A 358 -12.32 17.99 -0.39
N TRP A 359 -12.42 19.09 0.36
CA TRP A 359 -13.03 19.14 1.69
C TRP A 359 -14.42 18.52 1.70
N LYS A 360 -15.27 18.92 0.75
CA LYS A 360 -16.63 18.37 0.61
C LYS A 360 -16.63 16.88 0.28
N ASP A 361 -15.71 16.45 -0.59
CA ASP A 361 -15.58 15.04 -0.94
C ASP A 361 -15.10 14.19 0.27
N VAL A 362 -14.17 14.69 1.09
CA VAL A 362 -13.72 14.03 2.33
C VAL A 362 -14.86 13.94 3.33
N TRP A 363 -15.62 15.01 3.54
CA TRP A 363 -16.81 14.96 4.40
C TRP A 363 -17.87 14.00 3.89
N SER A 364 -18.06 13.89 2.57
CA SER A 364 -18.95 12.89 1.99
C SER A 364 -18.48 11.46 2.29
N VAL A 365 -17.16 11.21 2.30
CA VAL A 365 -16.58 9.92 2.70
C VAL A 365 -16.88 9.65 4.18
N LEU A 366 -16.54 10.60 5.06
CA LEU A 366 -16.74 10.45 6.52
C LEU A 366 -18.22 10.31 6.91
N ALA A 367 -19.11 11.02 6.22
CA ALA A 367 -20.55 10.86 6.40
C ALA A 367 -21.04 9.44 6.04
N ALA A 368 -20.47 8.81 5.00
CA ALA A 368 -20.77 7.43 4.62
C ALA A 368 -20.17 6.40 5.60
N VAL A 369 -19.06 6.74 6.26
CA VAL A 369 -18.48 5.96 7.37
C VAL A 369 -19.38 6.02 8.62
N GLY A 370 -20.22 7.04 8.73
CA GLY A 370 -21.16 7.18 9.84
C GLY A 370 -20.56 7.85 11.07
N LYS A 371 -21.36 8.07 12.11
CA LYS A 371 -20.98 8.79 13.34
C LYS A 371 -20.70 7.84 14.51
N GLN A 372 -20.19 8.39 15.62
CA GLN A 372 -19.80 7.69 16.86
C GLN A 372 -20.72 6.53 17.30
N ALA A 373 -22.04 6.72 17.26
CA ALA A 373 -23.01 5.69 17.65
C ALA A 373 -22.86 4.38 16.84
N GLU A 374 -22.35 4.48 15.60
CA GLU A 374 -22.16 3.38 14.66
C GLU A 374 -20.77 2.74 14.77
N TRP A 375 -19.81 3.39 15.47
CA TRP A 375 -18.45 2.87 15.66
C TRP A 375 -18.27 2.08 16.95
N THR A 376 -19.21 2.20 17.90
CA THR A 376 -19.07 1.56 19.21
C THR A 376 -19.61 0.14 19.25
N VAL A 377 -20.48 -0.24 18.30
CA VAL A 377 -21.12 -1.55 18.26
C VAL A 377 -21.31 -2.04 16.82
N GLY A 378 -20.54 -3.05 16.40
CA GLY A 378 -20.81 -3.81 15.18
C GLY A 378 -19.60 -4.20 14.36
N SER A 379 -19.84 -4.95 13.28
CA SER A 379 -18.81 -5.36 12.33
C SER A 379 -18.23 -4.14 11.60
N GLY A 380 -16.90 -4.03 11.59
CA GLY A 380 -16.19 -2.93 10.94
C GLY A 380 -16.04 -1.66 11.79
N ALA A 381 -16.43 -1.69 13.07
CA ALA A 381 -16.25 -0.60 14.02
C ALA A 381 -14.82 -0.04 14.07
N GLU A 382 -13.83 -0.92 14.14
CA GLU A 382 -12.40 -0.55 14.19
C GLU A 382 -11.97 0.22 12.94
N VAL A 383 -12.33 -0.30 11.75
CA VAL A 383 -12.03 0.35 10.47
C VAL A 383 -12.75 1.69 10.33
N ARG A 384 -14.02 1.79 10.75
CA ARG A 384 -14.76 3.07 10.73
C ARG A 384 -14.08 4.12 11.60
N LYS A 385 -13.67 3.71 12.81
CA LYS A 385 -12.93 4.57 13.74
C LYS A 385 -11.62 5.04 13.11
N GLU A 386 -10.80 4.11 12.61
CA GLU A 386 -9.51 4.40 11.97
C GLU A 386 -9.67 5.37 10.78
N MET A 387 -10.68 5.19 9.93
CA MET A 387 -10.99 6.11 8.84
C MET A 387 -11.29 7.54 9.32
N TRP A 388 -11.99 7.70 10.45
CA TRP A 388 -12.21 9.03 11.05
C TRP A 388 -10.93 9.63 11.61
N GLU A 389 -10.13 8.82 12.31
CA GLU A 389 -8.86 9.25 12.91
C GLU A 389 -7.87 9.76 11.85
N ILE A 390 -7.79 9.08 10.71
CA ILE A 390 -6.96 9.49 9.56
C ILE A 390 -7.63 10.64 8.81
N GLY A 391 -8.95 10.56 8.59
CA GLY A 391 -9.72 11.55 7.85
C GLY A 391 -9.63 12.95 8.46
N VAL A 392 -9.59 13.08 9.79
CA VAL A 392 -9.35 14.39 10.43
C VAL A 392 -7.96 14.94 10.12
N GLY A 393 -6.95 14.08 9.94
CA GLY A 393 -5.64 14.53 9.46
C GLY A 393 -5.67 15.07 8.04
N VAL A 394 -6.45 14.44 7.14
CA VAL A 394 -6.72 14.96 5.79
C VAL A 394 -7.40 16.33 5.87
N LEU A 395 -8.43 16.47 6.70
CA LEU A 395 -9.13 17.73 6.92
C LEU A 395 -8.18 18.81 7.46
N TRP A 396 -7.28 18.48 8.39
CA TRP A 396 -6.30 19.44 8.89
C TRP A 396 -5.39 19.97 7.78
N GLY A 397 -4.84 19.08 6.94
CA GLY A 397 -4.03 19.47 5.79
C GLY A 397 -4.78 20.38 4.82
N LEU A 398 -6.05 20.07 4.53
CA LEU A 398 -6.91 20.92 3.70
C LEU A 398 -7.22 22.27 4.36
N ALA A 399 -7.46 22.29 5.67
CA ALA A 399 -7.77 23.51 6.42
C ALA A 399 -6.63 24.53 6.37
N ARG A 400 -5.38 24.05 6.46
CA ARG A 400 -4.17 24.88 6.29
C ARG A 400 -4.11 25.54 4.90
N ILE A 401 -4.66 24.89 3.87
CA ILE A 401 -4.72 25.42 2.51
C ILE A 401 -5.90 26.39 2.35
N GLY A 402 -7.07 26.09 2.92
CA GLY A 402 -8.28 26.88 2.72
C GLY A 402 -8.42 28.13 3.59
N LYS A 403 -7.65 28.26 4.69
CA LYS A 403 -7.56 29.47 5.55
C LYS A 403 -8.92 30.13 5.89
N GLY A 404 -9.86 29.34 6.43
CA GLY A 404 -11.12 29.86 7.00
C GLY A 404 -12.37 29.84 6.09
N GLU A 405 -12.28 29.36 4.86
CA GLU A 405 -13.43 29.37 3.90
C GLU A 405 -14.09 27.99 3.69
N LEU A 406 -13.77 26.99 4.50
CA LEU A 406 -14.07 25.59 4.16
C LEU A 406 -15.32 25.01 4.84
N ALA A 407 -15.54 25.30 6.12
CA ALA A 407 -16.48 24.53 6.93
C ALA A 407 -17.83 25.22 7.15
N ASN A 408 -18.86 24.40 7.37
CA ASN A 408 -20.15 24.84 7.90
C ASN A 408 -20.31 24.48 9.40
N ALA A 409 -21.36 25.00 10.03
CA ALA A 409 -21.61 24.80 11.47
C ALA A 409 -21.79 23.32 11.87
N GLU A 410 -22.34 22.47 11.00
CA GLU A 410 -22.53 21.05 11.30
C GLU A 410 -21.19 20.30 11.30
N GLU A 411 -20.31 20.62 10.35
CA GLU A 411 -18.95 20.07 10.25
C GLU A 411 -18.09 20.46 11.45
N VAL A 412 -18.17 21.74 11.88
CA VAL A 412 -17.50 22.21 13.11
C VAL A 412 -18.01 21.47 14.34
N SER A 413 -19.33 21.32 14.49
CA SER A 413 -19.91 20.57 15.62
C SER A 413 -19.45 19.12 15.63
N ALA A 414 -19.40 18.47 14.46
CA ALA A 414 -18.95 17.08 14.35
C ALA A 414 -17.46 16.91 14.73
N LEU A 415 -16.59 17.87 14.38
CA LEU A 415 -15.19 17.85 14.80
C LEU A 415 -15.02 18.05 16.31
N ILE A 416 -15.80 18.95 16.92
CA ILE A 416 -15.81 19.15 18.38
C ILE A 416 -16.27 17.86 19.09
N GLU A 417 -17.39 17.27 18.66
CA GLU A 417 -17.90 16.01 19.21
C GLU A 417 -16.88 14.88 19.10
N PHE A 418 -16.19 14.78 17.96
CA PHE A 418 -15.15 13.78 17.76
C PHE A 418 -13.92 14.02 18.64
N CYS A 419 -13.49 15.28 18.79
CA CYS A 419 -12.39 15.69 19.66
C CYS A 419 -12.66 15.34 21.13
N ASP A 420 -13.87 15.60 21.61
CA ASP A 420 -14.28 15.31 22.99
C ASP A 420 -14.38 13.80 23.26
N TRP A 421 -14.68 13.02 22.22
CA TRP A 421 -14.82 11.57 22.34
C TRP A 421 -13.49 10.82 22.36
N THR A 422 -12.52 11.25 21.55
CA THR A 422 -11.25 10.54 21.46
C THR A 422 -10.42 10.68 22.74
N ASN A 423 -9.72 9.60 23.11
CA ASN A 423 -8.73 9.64 24.20
C ASN A 423 -7.29 9.76 23.69
N ASP A 424 -7.11 9.77 22.37
CA ASP A 424 -5.80 9.91 21.75
C ASP A 424 -5.45 11.40 21.58
N GLU A 425 -4.40 11.83 22.27
CA GLU A 425 -3.94 13.21 22.26
C GLU A 425 -3.49 13.67 20.86
N MET A 426 -2.90 12.78 20.04
CA MET A 426 -2.52 13.14 18.67
C MET A 426 -3.74 13.42 17.80
N ILE A 427 -4.83 12.68 18.00
CA ILE A 427 -6.08 12.92 17.27
C ILE A 427 -6.74 14.22 17.73
N LYS A 428 -6.71 14.53 19.04
CA LYS A 428 -7.17 15.83 19.56
C LYS A 428 -6.39 17.00 18.95
N VAL A 429 -5.06 16.88 18.86
CA VAL A 429 -4.22 17.90 18.21
C VAL A 429 -4.67 18.12 16.76
N LYS A 430 -4.93 17.06 15.99
CA LYS A 430 -5.44 17.19 14.62
C LYS A 430 -6.82 17.85 14.56
N CYS A 431 -7.73 17.51 15.49
CA CYS A 431 -9.05 18.13 15.57
C CYS A 431 -8.96 19.63 15.86
N ILE A 432 -8.20 19.99 16.91
CA ILE A 432 -7.99 21.38 17.33
C ILE A 432 -7.25 22.16 16.24
N GLY A 433 -6.23 21.57 15.63
CA GLY A 433 -5.50 22.16 14.50
C GLY A 433 -6.39 22.41 13.30
N THR A 434 -7.29 21.47 12.98
CA THR A 434 -8.30 21.68 11.93
C THR A 434 -9.21 22.84 12.30
N LEU A 435 -9.80 22.82 13.49
CA LEU A 435 -10.73 23.86 13.98
C LEU A 435 -10.09 25.24 14.06
N GLY A 436 -8.79 25.34 14.37
CA GLY A 436 -8.07 26.62 14.40
C GLY A 436 -7.78 27.20 13.01
N CYS A 437 -7.85 26.39 11.95
CA CYS A 437 -7.65 26.82 10.56
C CYS A 437 -8.97 27.12 9.82
N LEU A 438 -10.12 26.75 10.41
CA LEU A 438 -11.47 27.06 9.94
C LEU A 438 -11.92 28.42 10.47
#